data_AF-A0A947J666-F1
#
_entry.id   AF-A0A947J666-F1
#
_cell.length_a   1.000
_cell.length_b   1.000
_cell.length_c   1.000
_cell.angle_alpha   90.00
_cell.angle_beta   90.00
_cell.angle_gamma   90.00
#
_symmetry.space_group_name_H-M   'P 1'
#
loop_
_entity.id
_entity.type
_entity.pdbx_description
1 polymer ?
#
loop_
_entity_poly.entity_id
_entity_poly.type
_entity_poly.pdbx_seq_one_letter_code
_entity_poly.pdbx_strand_id
1 'polypeptide(L)' 'MTLTQLQQLACDAGLKESLSLAPKTILIRKIQTLRGSEPCFATDKSHDCAELCQWRRDCRKPKAAWQR' A
#
# COMPACT_ATOMS: atom_id res chain seq x y z
N MET A 1 9.62 -0.81 0.17
CA MET A 1 9.39 0.49 0.81
C MET A 1 9.05 0.32 2.28
N THR A 2 9.55 1.24 3.11
CA THR A 2 9.24 1.33 4.53
C THR A 2 7.91 2.05 4.76
N LEU A 3 7.33 1.92 5.96
CA LEU A 3 6.07 2.58 6.32
C LEU A 3 6.23 4.11 6.34
N THR A 4 7.38 4.61 6.81
CA THR A 4 7.71 6.05 6.80
C THR A 4 7.72 6.66 5.40
N GLN A 5 8.31 5.97 4.43
CA GLN A 5 8.32 6.43 3.03
C GLN A 5 6.90 6.51 2.45
N LEU A 6 6.01 5.58 2.84
CA LEU A 6 4.61 5.61 2.43
C LEU A 6 3.83 6.76 3.05
N GLN A 7 4.10 7.07 4.32
CA GLN A 7 3.49 8.21 5.00
C GLN A 7 3.92 9.52 4.33
N GLN A 8 5.21 9.68 4.02
CA GLN A 8 5.69 10.85 3.30
C GLN A 8 5.02 11.01 1.93
N LEU A 9 4.99 9.94 1.13
CA LEU A 9 4.30 9.97 -0.17
C LEU A 9 2.80 10.25 -0.05
N ALA A 10 2.16 9.78 1.03
CA ALA A 10 0.77 10.09 1.31
C ALA A 10 0.60 11.59 1.61
N CYS A 11 1.42 12.15 2.49
CA CYS A 11 1.41 13.57 2.80
C CYS A 11 1.69 14.43 1.56
N ASP A 12 2.70 14.07 0.75
CA ASP A 12 3.04 14.75 -0.51
C ASP A 12 1.87 14.70 -1.51
N ALA A 13 1.07 13.62 -1.49
CA ALA A 13 -0.13 13.47 -2.30
C ALA A 13 -1.35 14.23 -1.72
N GLY A 14 -1.21 14.96 -0.61
CA GLY A 14 -2.29 15.70 0.04
C GLY A 14 -3.19 14.84 0.94
N LEU A 15 -2.77 13.64 1.33
CA LEU A 15 -3.47 12.85 2.34
C LEU A 15 -3.25 13.47 3.71
N LYS A 16 -4.36 13.63 4.46
CA LYS A 16 -4.33 14.17 5.82
C LYS A 16 -3.40 13.36 6.72
N GLU A 17 -2.76 14.07 7.65
CA GLU A 17 -1.85 13.54 8.67
C GLU A 17 -2.50 12.44 9.54
N SER A 18 -3.83 12.38 9.62
CA SER A 18 -4.57 11.29 10.26
C SER A 18 -4.33 9.91 9.62
N LEU A 19 -3.78 9.87 8.41
CA LEU A 19 -3.37 8.64 7.73
C LEU A 19 -1.93 8.24 8.04
N SER A 20 -1.16 9.06 8.76
CA SER A 20 0.17 8.67 9.25
C SER A 20 0.10 7.40 10.08
N LEU A 21 -0.91 7.25 10.94
CA LEU A 21 -1.09 6.04 11.75
C LEU A 21 -1.76 4.88 11.00
N ALA A 22 -2.10 5.05 9.72
CA ALA A 22 -2.76 4.02 8.96
C ALA A 22 -1.79 2.87 8.59
N PRO A 23 -2.27 1.63 8.53
CA PRO A 23 -1.45 0.51 8.10
C PRO A 23 -1.00 0.67 6.64
N LYS A 24 0.17 0.11 6.32
CA LYS A 24 0.80 0.14 4.99
C LYS A 24 -0.17 -0.14 3.83
N THR A 25 -1.08 -1.09 3.99
CA THR A 25 -2.09 -1.45 2.99
C THR A 25 -3.02 -0.28 2.67
N ILE A 26 -3.51 0.42 3.69
CA ILE A 26 -4.43 1.55 3.54
C ILE A 26 -3.72 2.74 2.91
N LEU A 27 -2.47 3.02 3.32
CA LEU A 27 -1.65 4.07 2.72
C LEU A 27 -1.47 3.84 1.21
N ILE A 28 -1.03 2.64 0.82
CA ILE A 28 -0.79 2.32 -0.60
C ILE A 28 -2.09 2.43 -1.41
N ARG A 29 -3.19 1.88 -0.92
CA ARG A 29 -4.48 1.95 -1.61
C ARG A 29 -4.95 3.39 -1.80
N LYS A 30 -4.83 4.25 -0.79
CA LYS A 30 -5.20 5.66 -0.93
C LYS A 30 -4.32 6.41 -1.92
N ILE A 31 -3.02 6.15 -1.91
CA ILE A 31 -2.10 6.70 -2.91
C ILE A 31 -2.50 6.24 -4.33
N GLN A 32 -2.88 4.96 -4.51
CA GLN A 32 -3.36 4.43 -5.78
C GLN A 32 -4.64 5.14 -6.24
N THR A 33 -5.63 5.28 -5.35
CA THR A 33 -6.88 5.99 -5.63
C THR A 33 -6.63 7.45 -6.00
N LEU A 34 -5.74 8.15 -5.29
CA LEU A 34 -5.39 9.54 -5.60
C LEU A 34 -4.73 9.70 -6.97
N ARG A 35 -3.95 8.69 -7.39
CA ARG A 35 -3.36 8.65 -8.74
C ARG A 35 -4.35 8.26 -9.84
N GLY A 36 -5.64 8.12 -9.50
CA GLY A 36 -6.69 7.72 -10.44
C GLY A 36 -6.60 6.26 -10.88
N SER A 37 -5.82 5.43 -10.16
CA SER A 37 -5.68 4.01 -10.46
C SER A 37 -6.55 3.18 -9.52
N GLU A 38 -7.13 2.08 -10.03
CA GLU A 38 -7.78 1.11 -9.17
C GLU A 38 -6.77 0.51 -8.17
N PRO A 39 -7.17 0.32 -6.89
CA PRO A 39 -6.28 -0.20 -5.88
C PRO A 39 -5.88 -1.64 -6.21
N CYS A 40 -4.63 -1.82 -6.65
CA CYS A 40 -4.07 -3.13 -6.97
C CYS A 40 -3.32 -3.78 -5.80
N PHE A 41 -3.19 -3.08 -4.66
CA PHE A 41 -2.44 -3.55 -3.50
C PHE A 41 -3.29 -4.28 -2.45
N ALA A 42 -2.91 -5.52 -2.14
CA ALA A 42 -3.60 -6.39 -1.16
C ALA A 42 -5.08 -6.64 -1.49
N THR A 43 -5.50 -6.53 -2.76
CA THR A 43 -6.91 -6.59 -3.17
C THR A 43 -7.37 -7.95 -3.67
N ASP A 44 -6.45 -8.86 -4.03
CA ASP A 44 -6.79 -10.19 -4.50
C ASP A 44 -6.80 -11.23 -3.36
N LYS A 45 -7.71 -12.22 -3.44
CA LYS A 45 -7.84 -13.31 -2.46
C LYS A 45 -6.72 -14.35 -2.56
N SER A 46 -6.04 -14.43 -3.70
CA SER A 46 -5.19 -15.56 -4.05
C SER A 46 -3.75 -15.29 -3.67
N HIS A 47 -3.13 -14.18 -4.11
CA HIS A 47 -1.74 -13.82 -3.75
C HIS A 47 -1.45 -12.32 -3.94
N ASP A 48 -1.85 -11.55 -2.93
CA ASP A 48 -1.39 -10.21 -2.56
C ASP A 48 -1.62 -9.03 -3.55
N CYS A 49 -1.40 -9.12 -4.87
CA CYS A 49 -1.52 -7.96 -5.76
C CYS A 49 -1.83 -8.32 -7.21
N ALA A 50 -2.45 -7.40 -7.96
CA ALA A 50 -2.58 -7.55 -9.42
C ALA A 50 -1.19 -7.62 -10.12
N GLU A 51 -1.08 -8.37 -11.22
CA GLU A 51 0.18 -8.60 -11.95
C GLU A 51 0.87 -7.30 -12.40
N LEU A 52 0.08 -6.31 -12.83
CA LEU A 52 0.54 -5.01 -13.31
C LEU A 52 0.69 -3.97 -12.19
N CYS A 53 0.69 -4.38 -10.92
CA CYS A 53 0.78 -3.43 -9.82
C CYS A 53 2.20 -2.89 -9.65
N GLN A 54 2.35 -1.56 -9.69
CA GLN A 54 3.62 -0.88 -9.39
C GLN A 54 4.22 -1.31 -8.04
N TRP A 55 3.36 -1.70 -7.10
CA TRP A 55 3.70 -2.08 -5.74
C TRP A 55 3.92 -3.59 -5.54
N ARG A 56 3.93 -4.38 -6.62
CA ARG A 56 4.03 -5.86 -6.57
C ARG A 56 5.19 -6.38 -5.73
N ARG A 57 6.34 -5.68 -5.75
CA ARG A 57 7.55 -6.09 -5.00
C ARG A 57 7.35 -6.00 -3.49
N ASP A 58 6.62 -4.99 -3.02
CA ASP A 58 6.30 -4.84 -1.59
C ASP A 58 5.12 -5.70 -1.16
N CYS A 59 4.29 -6.09 -2.13
CA CYS A 59 3.08 -6.85 -1.93
C CYS A 59 3.34 -8.34 -1.80
N ARG A 60 4.16 -8.90 -2.69
CA ARG A 60 4.57 -10.30 -2.67
C ARG A 60 5.68 -10.60 -1.65
N LYS A 61 6.00 -9.65 -0.77
CA LYS A 61 6.96 -9.94 0.31
C LYS A 61 6.32 -10.94 1.25
N PRO A 62 6.93 -12.12 1.47
CA PRO A 62 6.38 -13.09 2.39
C PRO A 62 6.27 -12.44 3.77
N LYS A 63 5.04 -12.32 4.28
CA LYS A 63 4.84 -12.04 5.71
C LYS A 63 5.36 -13.26 6.46
N ALA A 64 6.26 -13.04 7.39
CA ALA A 64 6.79 -14.11 8.20
C ALA A 64 5.63 -14.81 8.94
N ALA A 65 5.64 -16.15 8.97
CA ALA A 65 4.50 -16.95 9.41
C ALA A 65 4.05 -16.69 10.85
N TRP A 66 4.91 -16.10 11.69
CA TRP A 66 4.63 -15.72 13.08
C TRP A 66 3.78 -14.45 13.25
N GLN A 67 3.48 -13.75 12.15
CA GLN A 67 2.68 -12.52 12.14
C GLN A 67 1.23 -12.76 11.66
N ARG A 68 0.80 -14.03 11.58
CA ARG A 68 -0.58 -14.44 11.27
C ARG A 68 -1.38 -14.70 12.53
#